data_AF-A0AAD1MAM6-F1
#
_entry.id   AF-A0AAD1MAM6-F1
#
_cell.length_a   1.000
_cell.length_b   1.000
_cell.length_c   1.000
_cell.angle_alpha   90.00
_cell.angle_beta   90.00
_cell.angle_gamma   90.00
#
_symmetry.space_group_name_H-M   'P 1'
#
loop_
_entity.id
_entity.type
_entity.pdbx_description
1 polymer ?
#
loop_
_entity_poly.entity_id
_entity_poly.type
_entity_poly.pdbx_seq_one_letter_code
_entity_poly.pdbx_strand_id
1 'polypeptide(L)'
;MVEDMTAALHPGGGFNPPVPTGRGGPDYGRFIDAVRDLQDHARAVDAPDDVITEAADLLERASALLAPYDADEWTTPSGRRTDLPMRGNILSIPNETEVGEDGRLRGWARFRRYHLGRNGAVHGGLIAHLFDSVLGKTSFVLTGGPYQRTAYLHVNYRKIVPIETELQVEAGVVRTEGRKIYVDIRLSDGDDLLADGEGLFVLLKPGQP
;
A
#
# COMPACT_ATOMS: atom_id res chain seq x y z
N MET A 1 -44.14 -11.66 12.91
CA MET A 1 -42.81 -12.14 13.31
C MET A 1 -41.85 -11.64 12.26
N VAL A 2 -41.08 -10.60 12.60
CA VAL A 2 -40.07 -10.03 11.71
C VAL A 2 -38.76 -10.31 12.43
N GLU A 3 -38.01 -11.30 11.96
CA GLU A 3 -36.68 -11.61 12.48
C GLU A 3 -35.70 -10.53 12.03
N ASP A 4 -35.04 -9.95 13.02
CA ASP A 4 -34.01 -8.94 12.95
C ASP A 4 -32.77 -9.51 12.26
N MET A 5 -32.60 -9.20 10.97
CA MET A 5 -31.37 -9.45 10.21
C MET A 5 -30.37 -8.30 10.40
N THR A 6 -29.95 -8.07 11.63
CA THR A 6 -28.68 -7.36 11.91
C THR A 6 -27.79 -8.24 12.77
N ALA A 7 -27.44 -9.42 12.24
CA ALA A 7 -26.30 -10.17 12.75
C ALA A 7 -25.04 -9.32 12.50
N ALA A 8 -24.63 -8.57 13.54
CA ALA A 8 -23.36 -7.86 13.56
C ALA A 8 -22.27 -8.83 13.10
N LEU A 9 -21.58 -8.48 12.00
CA LEU A 9 -20.48 -9.25 11.45
C LEU A 9 -19.44 -9.47 12.56
N HIS A 10 -19.45 -10.69 13.12
CA HIS A 10 -18.50 -11.09 14.15
C HIS A 10 -17.08 -10.87 13.61
N PRO A 11 -16.15 -10.26 14.38
CA PRO A 11 -14.90 -9.73 13.85
C PRO A 11 -13.86 -10.77 13.41
N GLY A 12 -14.26 -12.01 13.10
CA GLY A 12 -13.42 -12.99 12.41
C GLY A 12 -11.96 -13.04 12.89
N GLY A 13 -11.72 -13.56 14.10
CA GLY A 13 -10.43 -14.17 14.44
C GLY A 13 -9.22 -13.30 14.71
N GLY A 14 -9.18 -12.57 15.83
CA GLY A 14 -7.94 -11.97 16.31
C GLY A 14 -7.34 -10.90 15.37
N PHE A 15 -7.93 -10.67 14.19
CA PHE A 15 -7.62 -9.55 13.33
C PHE A 15 -8.01 -8.27 14.07
N ASN A 16 -7.01 -7.57 14.57
CA ASN A 16 -7.20 -6.36 15.33
C ASN A 16 -7.14 -5.16 14.37
N PRO A 17 -8.25 -4.41 14.19
CA PRO A 17 -8.23 -3.27 13.28
C PRO A 17 -7.23 -2.23 13.79
N PRO A 18 -6.44 -1.60 12.89
CA PRO A 18 -5.49 -0.56 13.31
C PRO A 18 -6.24 0.61 13.92
N VAL A 19 -5.88 0.98 15.15
CA VAL A 19 -6.42 2.18 15.82
C VAL A 19 -5.67 3.40 15.29
N PRO A 20 -6.33 4.47 14.82
CA PRO A 20 -5.62 5.68 14.38
C PRO A 20 -4.72 6.28 15.47
N THR A 21 -3.68 7.00 15.10
CA THR A 21 -2.78 7.67 16.06
C THR A 21 -2.19 8.96 15.51
N GLY A 22 -1.80 9.88 16.39
CA GLY A 22 -1.00 11.07 16.07
C GLY A 22 0.46 10.97 16.54
N ARG A 23 0.91 9.79 17.00
CA ARG A 23 2.30 9.58 17.45
C ARG A 23 3.30 9.88 16.31
N GLY A 24 4.49 10.32 16.70
CA GLY A 24 5.48 10.93 15.79
C GLY A 24 5.20 12.40 15.47
N GLY A 25 4.04 12.94 15.88
CA GLY A 25 3.73 14.36 15.77
C GLY A 25 3.63 14.85 14.32
N PRO A 26 3.75 16.16 14.10
CA PRO A 26 3.63 16.75 12.76
C PRO A 26 4.76 16.31 11.81
N ASP A 27 5.93 15.91 12.36
CA ASP A 27 7.13 15.62 11.57
C ASP A 27 7.21 14.18 11.06
N TYR A 28 6.34 13.26 11.50
CA TYR A 28 6.43 11.85 11.07
C TYR A 28 6.28 11.68 9.55
N GLY A 29 5.40 12.45 8.90
CA GLY A 29 5.27 12.45 7.45
C GLY A 29 6.58 12.86 6.76
N ARG A 30 7.16 13.99 7.20
CA ARG A 30 8.47 14.46 6.73
C ARG A 30 9.57 13.40 6.95
N PHE A 31 9.56 12.71 8.10
CA PHE A 31 10.51 11.65 8.41
C PHE A 31 10.40 10.48 7.41
N ILE A 32 9.18 9.97 7.17
CA ILE A 32 8.98 8.86 6.22
C ILE A 32 9.36 9.26 4.79
N ASP A 33 9.02 10.48 4.37
CA ASP A 33 9.41 10.97 3.05
C ASP A 33 10.93 11.15 2.92
N ALA A 34 11.61 11.62 3.97
CA ALA A 34 13.07 11.71 3.98
C ALA A 34 13.74 10.32 3.87
N VAL A 35 13.16 9.26 4.45
CA VAL A 35 13.67 7.90 4.26
C VAL A 35 13.49 7.44 2.81
N ARG A 36 12.34 7.75 2.18
CA ARG A 36 12.11 7.43 0.77
C ARG A 36 13.05 8.20 -0.16
N ASP A 37 13.32 9.47 0.14
CA ASP A 37 14.30 10.28 -0.60
C ASP A 37 15.70 9.68 -0.47
N LEU A 38 16.08 9.25 0.73
CA LEU A 38 17.32 8.53 0.95
C LEU A 38 17.39 7.21 0.15
N GLN A 39 16.29 6.44 0.07
CA GLN A 39 16.26 5.23 -0.76
C GLN A 39 16.47 5.57 -2.25
N ASP A 40 15.86 6.64 -2.75
CA ASP A 40 16.08 7.13 -4.12
C ASP A 40 17.55 7.48 -4.35
N HIS A 41 18.20 8.16 -3.40
CA HIS A 41 19.62 8.49 -3.45
C HIS A 41 20.52 7.25 -3.35
N ALA A 42 20.28 6.37 -2.38
CA ALA A 42 21.05 5.14 -2.19
C ALA A 42 21.02 4.23 -3.41
N ARG A 43 19.90 4.22 -4.14
CA ARG A 43 19.78 3.47 -5.40
C ARG A 43 20.59 4.09 -6.55
N ALA A 44 20.80 5.40 -6.53
CA ALA A 44 21.26 6.18 -7.68
C ALA A 44 22.67 6.75 -7.56
N VAL A 45 23.18 6.88 -6.33
CA VAL A 45 24.41 7.60 -6.05
C VAL A 45 25.63 6.88 -6.65
N ASP A 46 26.47 7.66 -7.31
CA ASP A 46 27.82 7.31 -7.74
C ASP A 46 28.73 8.38 -7.14
N ALA A 47 29.17 8.16 -5.90
CA ALA A 47 29.93 9.13 -5.11
C ALA A 47 31.26 8.51 -4.65
N PRO A 48 32.29 9.33 -4.37
CA PRO A 48 33.54 8.85 -3.80
C PRO A 48 33.36 8.12 -2.45
N ASP A 49 34.30 7.24 -2.13
CA ASP A 49 34.25 6.36 -0.95
C ASP A 49 34.10 7.14 0.37
N ASP A 50 34.72 8.31 0.50
CA ASP A 50 34.64 9.15 1.70
C ASP A 50 33.22 9.72 1.91
N VAL A 51 32.54 10.12 0.83
CA VAL A 51 31.14 10.55 0.87
C VAL A 51 30.22 9.40 1.25
N ILE A 52 30.44 8.20 0.69
CA ILE A 52 29.66 7.00 1.05
C ILE A 52 29.87 6.63 2.52
N THR A 53 31.10 6.76 3.02
CA THR A 53 31.45 6.52 4.43
C THR A 53 30.72 7.49 5.36
N GLU A 54 30.77 8.79 5.06
CA GLU A 54 30.05 9.80 5.87
C GLU A 54 28.53 9.58 5.87
N ALA A 55 27.97 9.24 4.71
CA ALA A 55 26.55 8.92 4.60
C ALA A 55 26.19 7.68 5.43
N ALA A 56 27.00 6.62 5.39
CA ALA A 56 26.79 5.43 6.21
C ALA A 56 26.79 5.77 7.71
N ASP A 57 27.77 6.54 8.18
CA ASP A 57 27.86 6.99 9.57
C ASP A 57 26.61 7.78 10.01
N LEU A 58 26.07 8.63 9.13
CA LEU A 58 24.83 9.36 9.39
C LEU A 58 23.63 8.41 9.56
N LEU A 59 23.53 7.36 8.74
CA LEU A 59 22.46 6.37 8.83
C LEU A 59 22.57 5.52 10.08
N GLU A 60 23.78 5.11 10.45
CA GLU A 60 24.02 4.38 11.69
C GLU A 60 23.64 5.23 12.92
N ARG A 61 24.01 6.51 12.93
CA ARG A 61 23.59 7.44 13.99
C ARG A 61 22.07 7.61 14.06
N ALA A 62 21.40 7.75 12.92
CA ALA A 62 19.94 7.86 12.88
C ALA A 62 19.27 6.57 13.36
N SER A 63 19.79 5.40 12.95
CA SER A 63 19.29 4.10 13.40
C SER A 63 19.48 3.91 14.91
N ALA A 64 20.65 4.26 15.45
CA ALA A 64 20.93 4.18 16.87
C ALA A 64 20.05 5.11 17.71
N LEU A 65 19.72 6.30 17.18
CA LEU A 65 18.77 7.23 17.81
C LEU A 65 17.35 6.64 17.90
N LEU A 66 16.91 5.91 16.86
CA LEU A 66 15.55 5.36 16.77
C LEU A 66 15.38 4.04 17.51
N ALA A 67 16.42 3.19 17.56
CA ALA A 67 16.35 1.82 18.07
C ALA A 67 15.74 1.66 19.49
N PRO A 68 15.99 2.55 20.47
CA PRO A 68 15.35 2.44 21.80
C PRO A 68 13.83 2.60 21.79
N TYR A 69 13.25 3.05 20.66
CA TYR A 69 11.82 3.34 20.50
C TYR A 69 11.11 2.35 19.57
N ASP A 70 11.77 1.25 19.18
CA ASP A 70 11.12 0.18 18.43
C ASP A 70 9.85 -0.30 19.15
N ALA A 71 8.78 -0.43 18.38
CA ALA A 71 7.45 -0.74 18.88
C ALA A 71 6.86 -1.90 18.08
N ASP A 72 5.98 -2.67 18.73
CA ASP A 72 5.22 -3.71 18.06
C ASP A 72 4.29 -3.14 16.97
N GLU A 73 3.77 -4.04 16.13
CA GLU A 73 2.84 -3.70 15.05
C GLU A 73 1.55 -3.02 15.55
N TRP A 74 1.20 -3.22 16.82
CA TRP A 74 0.02 -2.66 17.44
C TRP A 74 0.24 -1.23 17.91
N THR A 75 1.48 -0.81 18.14
CA THR A 75 1.81 0.48 18.76
C THR A 75 2.49 1.44 17.78
N THR A 76 3.19 0.92 16.77
CA THR A 76 3.89 1.72 15.75
C THR A 76 2.95 2.69 15.02
N PRO A 77 3.38 3.91 14.68
CA PRO A 77 2.56 4.82 13.87
C PRO A 77 2.33 4.34 12.43
N SER A 78 3.24 3.52 11.89
CA SER A 78 3.15 2.98 10.53
C SER A 78 1.86 2.17 10.34
N GLY A 79 1.07 2.47 9.31
CA GLY A 79 -0.23 1.85 9.07
C GLY A 79 -1.38 2.40 9.91
N ARG A 80 -1.10 3.31 10.86
CA ARG A 80 -2.07 3.93 11.78
C ARG A 80 -2.18 5.45 11.62
N ARG A 81 -1.32 6.09 10.83
CA ARG A 81 -1.35 7.54 10.53
C ARG A 81 -2.31 7.86 9.38
N THR A 82 -3.61 7.80 9.63
CA THR A 82 -4.65 7.99 8.60
C THR A 82 -4.63 9.36 7.91
N ASP A 83 -3.90 10.33 8.47
CA ASP A 83 -3.62 11.66 7.93
C ASP A 83 -2.53 11.68 6.85
N LEU A 84 -1.82 10.56 6.64
CA LEU A 84 -0.71 10.46 5.69
C LEU A 84 -1.02 9.50 4.53
N PRO A 85 -0.42 9.71 3.34
CA PRO A 85 -0.47 8.74 2.25
C PRO A 85 -0.05 7.34 2.73
N MET A 86 -0.81 6.33 2.32
CA MET A 86 -0.62 4.93 2.74
C MET A 86 -0.48 4.73 4.25
N ARG A 87 -1.12 5.62 5.02
CA ARG A 87 -1.13 5.60 6.49
C ARG A 87 0.27 5.63 7.12
N GLY A 88 1.24 6.24 6.43
CA GLY A 88 2.64 6.31 6.86
C GLY A 88 3.43 5.01 6.64
N ASN A 89 2.92 4.04 5.88
CA ASN A 89 3.66 2.82 5.57
C ASN A 89 4.82 3.12 4.59
N ILE A 90 6.02 2.74 4.99
CA ILE A 90 7.25 3.04 4.25
C ILE A 90 7.44 2.19 2.98
N LEU A 91 7.00 0.93 3.00
CA LEU A 91 7.15 -0.01 1.89
C LEU A 91 6.06 0.14 0.83
N SER A 92 4.89 0.65 1.21
CA SER A 92 3.79 0.87 0.27
C SER A 92 4.20 1.85 -0.83
N ILE A 93 3.85 1.51 -2.08
CA ILE A 93 4.03 2.42 -3.21
C ILE A 93 3.21 3.68 -2.95
N PRO A 94 3.79 4.90 -3.05
CA PRO A 94 3.04 6.13 -2.89
C PRO A 94 1.83 6.14 -3.83
N ASN A 95 0.64 6.23 -3.24
CA ASN A 95 -0.62 6.34 -3.94
C ASN A 95 -1.67 7.00 -3.06
N GLU A 96 -2.69 7.52 -3.71
CA GLU A 96 -3.92 8.01 -3.07
C GLU A 96 -5.10 7.64 -3.95
N THR A 97 -6.18 7.18 -3.32
CA THR A 97 -7.39 6.76 -4.02
C THR A 97 -8.64 7.09 -3.22
N GLU A 98 -9.69 7.45 -3.92
CA GLU A 98 -11.01 7.79 -3.39
C GLU A 98 -12.11 7.03 -4.14
N VAL A 99 -13.30 6.92 -3.54
CA VAL A 99 -14.45 6.27 -4.18
C VAL A 99 -15.08 7.28 -5.14
N GLY A 100 -15.05 6.98 -6.44
CA GLY A 100 -15.72 7.75 -7.47
C GLY A 100 -17.24 7.55 -7.45
N GLU A 101 -17.95 8.40 -8.19
CA GLU A 101 -19.42 8.35 -8.28
C GLU A 101 -19.95 7.02 -8.86
N ASP A 102 -19.14 6.33 -9.66
CA ASP A 102 -19.45 5.02 -10.24
C ASP A 102 -19.19 3.85 -9.27
N GLY A 103 -18.84 4.15 -8.01
CA GLY A 103 -18.58 3.16 -6.97
C GLY A 103 -17.23 2.43 -7.13
N ARG A 104 -16.32 2.92 -7.98
CA ARG A 104 -14.96 2.39 -8.14
C ARG A 104 -13.95 3.27 -7.42
N LEU A 105 -12.87 2.69 -6.92
CA LEU A 105 -11.73 3.46 -6.46
C LEU A 105 -10.99 4.06 -7.65
N ARG A 106 -10.67 5.35 -7.56
CA ARG A 106 -9.89 6.11 -8.55
C ARG A 106 -8.84 6.95 -7.85
N GLY A 107 -7.70 7.17 -8.51
CA GLY A 107 -6.67 8.05 -7.99
C GLY A 107 -5.34 7.85 -8.72
N TRP A 108 -4.24 8.08 -8.00
CA TRP A 108 -2.91 8.07 -8.57
C TRP A 108 -1.97 7.15 -7.81
N ALA A 109 -0.97 6.61 -8.51
CA ALA A 109 0.20 5.97 -7.92
C ALA A 109 1.48 6.47 -8.60
N ARG A 110 2.57 6.57 -7.83
CA ARG A 110 3.87 7.01 -8.34
C ARG A 110 4.98 6.12 -7.79
N PHE A 111 5.61 5.37 -8.68
CA PHE A 111 6.77 4.57 -8.34
C PHE A 111 8.01 5.48 -8.26
N ARG A 112 8.58 5.64 -7.07
CA ARG A 112 9.86 6.33 -6.85
C ARG A 112 11.07 5.58 -7.44
N ARG A 113 12.21 6.26 -7.60
CA ARG A 113 13.41 5.73 -8.26
C ARG A 113 13.94 4.44 -7.63
N TYR A 114 13.84 4.26 -6.31
CA TYR A 114 14.26 3.00 -5.67
C TYR A 114 13.43 1.77 -6.10
N HIS A 115 12.29 1.97 -6.78
CA HIS A 115 11.49 0.90 -7.39
C HIS A 115 11.95 0.51 -8.81
N LEU A 116 13.02 1.12 -9.33
CA LEU A 116 13.54 0.90 -10.67
C LEU A 116 13.97 -0.57 -10.85
N GLY A 117 13.37 -1.24 -11.83
CA GLY A 117 13.86 -2.51 -12.34
C GLY A 117 15.07 -2.28 -13.24
N ARG A 118 14.83 -1.80 -14.47
CA ARG A 118 15.87 -1.48 -15.46
C ARG A 118 15.33 -0.58 -16.57
N ASN A 119 16.20 0.20 -17.23
CA ASN A 119 15.85 1.02 -18.41
C ASN A 119 14.63 1.93 -18.19
N GLY A 120 14.51 2.56 -17.02
CA GLY A 120 13.37 3.42 -16.66
C GLY A 120 12.07 2.67 -16.34
N ALA A 121 12.05 1.33 -16.42
CA ALA A 121 10.88 0.52 -16.09
C ALA A 121 10.83 0.18 -14.60
N VAL A 122 9.62 0.26 -14.03
CA VAL A 122 9.31 -0.25 -12.69
C VAL A 122 9.56 -1.77 -12.65
N HIS A 123 10.12 -2.26 -11.55
CA HIS A 123 10.26 -3.70 -11.34
C HIS A 123 8.87 -4.37 -11.25
N GLY A 124 8.61 -5.39 -12.07
CA GLY A 124 7.28 -6.03 -12.19
C GLY A 124 6.66 -6.44 -10.86
N GLY A 125 7.45 -7.04 -9.96
CA GLY A 125 6.98 -7.43 -8.62
C GLY A 125 6.44 -6.27 -7.77
N LEU A 126 6.83 -5.03 -8.04
CA LEU A 126 6.32 -3.87 -7.31
C LEU A 126 4.99 -3.36 -7.85
N ILE A 127 4.68 -3.64 -9.11
CA ILE A 127 3.33 -3.44 -9.67
C ILE A 127 2.37 -4.41 -8.97
N ALA A 128 2.78 -5.67 -8.79
CA ALA A 128 2.00 -6.63 -8.00
C ALA A 128 1.80 -6.17 -6.55
N HIS A 129 2.83 -5.58 -5.92
CA HIS A 129 2.73 -5.02 -4.56
C HIS A 129 1.72 -3.85 -4.48
N LEU A 130 1.73 -2.93 -5.46
CA LEU A 130 0.72 -1.88 -5.57
C LEU A 130 -0.68 -2.49 -5.73
N PHE A 131 -0.83 -3.48 -6.60
CA PHE A 131 -2.12 -4.09 -6.90
C PHE A 131 -2.71 -4.78 -5.67
N ASP A 132 -1.93 -5.59 -4.95
CA ASP A 132 -2.39 -6.21 -3.70
C ASP A 132 -2.90 -5.16 -2.70
N SER A 133 -2.14 -4.07 -2.51
CA SER A 133 -2.48 -3.00 -1.58
C SER A 133 -3.78 -2.27 -1.97
N VAL A 134 -3.90 -1.87 -3.24
CA VAL A 134 -5.07 -1.14 -3.74
C VAL A 134 -6.30 -2.04 -3.79
N LEU A 135 -6.17 -3.30 -4.24
CA LEU A 135 -7.27 -4.25 -4.28
C LEU A 135 -7.75 -4.62 -2.88
N GLY A 136 -6.83 -4.74 -1.90
CA GLY A 136 -7.18 -4.93 -0.49
C GLY A 136 -7.98 -3.75 0.07
N LYS A 137 -7.57 -2.51 -0.24
CA LYS A 137 -8.34 -1.29 0.07
C LYS A 137 -9.70 -1.28 -0.63
N THR A 138 -9.74 -1.64 -1.91
CA THR A 138 -10.96 -1.71 -2.74
C THR A 138 -11.98 -2.64 -2.12
N SER A 139 -11.56 -3.87 -1.84
CA SER A 139 -12.43 -4.89 -1.21
C SER A 139 -12.91 -4.42 0.15
N PHE A 140 -12.05 -3.77 0.96
CA PHE A 140 -12.42 -3.27 2.29
C PHE A 140 -13.46 -2.14 2.22
N VAL A 141 -13.15 -1.09 1.45
CA VAL A 141 -13.96 0.13 1.38
C VAL A 141 -15.31 -0.13 0.71
N LEU A 142 -15.33 -0.88 -0.39
CA LEU A 142 -16.54 -1.04 -1.21
C LEU A 142 -17.48 -2.12 -0.70
N THR A 143 -17.02 -3.06 0.13
CA THR A 143 -17.90 -4.08 0.75
C THR A 143 -18.23 -3.79 2.21
N GLY A 144 -17.55 -2.81 2.84
CA GLY A 144 -17.67 -2.52 4.27
C GLY A 144 -17.14 -3.65 5.16
N GLY A 145 -16.38 -4.61 4.61
CA GLY A 145 -15.90 -5.82 5.27
C GLY A 145 -14.47 -5.69 5.82
N PRO A 146 -14.26 -5.50 7.13
CA PRO A 146 -12.93 -5.31 7.74
C PRO A 146 -11.97 -6.51 7.71
N TYR A 147 -12.44 -7.73 7.48
CA TYR A 147 -11.67 -8.94 7.81
C TYR A 147 -11.54 -9.88 6.60
N GLN A 148 -10.52 -9.64 5.78
CA GLN A 148 -10.27 -10.43 4.57
C GLN A 148 -8.78 -10.56 4.26
N ARG A 149 -8.44 -11.61 3.52
CA ARG A 149 -7.08 -11.86 3.05
C ARG A 149 -7.07 -12.15 1.55
N THR A 150 -5.99 -11.75 0.89
CA THR A 150 -5.73 -12.11 -0.52
C THR A 150 -5.61 -13.63 -0.62
N ALA A 151 -6.42 -14.25 -1.48
CA ALA A 151 -6.35 -15.67 -1.81
C ALA A 151 -5.61 -15.92 -3.13
N TYR A 152 -5.80 -15.04 -4.11
CA TYR A 152 -4.94 -14.98 -5.30
C TYR A 152 -4.85 -13.55 -5.83
N LEU A 153 -3.80 -13.31 -6.60
CA LEU A 153 -3.58 -12.09 -7.38
C LEU A 153 -3.04 -12.49 -8.76
N HIS A 154 -3.71 -12.04 -9.83
CA HIS A 154 -3.25 -12.14 -11.20
C HIS A 154 -2.88 -10.74 -11.70
N VAL A 155 -1.71 -10.61 -12.31
CA VAL A 155 -1.19 -9.36 -12.87
C VAL A 155 -0.82 -9.58 -14.32
N ASN A 156 -1.40 -8.79 -15.21
CA ASN A 156 -1.06 -8.73 -16.62
C ASN A 156 -0.26 -7.45 -16.89
N TYR A 157 0.95 -7.62 -17.43
CA TYR A 157 1.78 -6.51 -17.88
C TYR A 157 1.48 -6.25 -19.36
N ARG A 158 0.90 -5.09 -19.66
CA ARG A 158 0.44 -4.72 -21.01
C ARG A 158 1.49 -3.88 -21.75
N LYS A 159 2.05 -2.90 -21.04
CA LYS A 159 3.12 -2.01 -21.50
C LYS A 159 4.12 -1.78 -20.36
N ILE A 160 5.25 -1.14 -20.70
CA ILE A 160 6.23 -0.74 -19.69
C ILE A 160 5.59 0.29 -18.76
N VAL A 161 5.69 0.05 -17.46
CA VAL A 161 5.33 1.02 -16.44
C VAL A 161 6.54 1.91 -16.17
N PRO A 162 6.47 3.22 -16.45
CA PRO A 162 7.60 4.12 -16.24
C PRO A 162 7.79 4.44 -14.75
N ILE A 163 9.05 4.58 -14.35
CA ILE A 163 9.43 5.09 -13.03
C ILE A 163 9.17 6.60 -12.94
N GLU A 164 9.04 7.13 -11.73
CA GLU A 164 8.96 8.57 -11.43
C GLU A 164 7.84 9.33 -12.18
N THR A 165 6.81 8.60 -12.63
CA THR A 165 5.65 9.11 -13.36
C THR A 165 4.40 8.90 -12.50
N GLU A 166 3.51 9.88 -12.48
CA GLU A 166 2.20 9.74 -11.84
C GLU A 166 1.26 8.99 -12.77
N LEU A 167 0.73 7.86 -12.30
CA LEU A 167 -0.07 6.92 -13.09
C LEU A 167 -1.48 6.84 -12.53
N GLN A 168 -2.47 6.69 -13.40
CA GLN A 168 -3.86 6.57 -12.99
C GLN A 168 -4.14 5.14 -12.51
N VAL A 169 -4.76 5.05 -11.34
CA VAL A 169 -5.21 3.79 -10.75
C VAL A 169 -6.74 3.78 -10.72
N GLU A 170 -7.33 2.69 -11.20
CA GLU A 170 -8.76 2.43 -11.06
C GLU A 170 -8.96 0.99 -10.57
N ALA A 171 -9.81 0.78 -9.57
CA ALA A 171 -10.12 -0.55 -9.05
C ALA A 171 -11.58 -0.67 -8.60
N GLY A 172 -12.15 -1.86 -8.65
CA GLY A 172 -13.51 -2.08 -8.17
C GLY A 172 -13.82 -3.52 -7.75
N VAL A 173 -15.01 -3.71 -7.20
CA VAL A 173 -15.57 -5.04 -6.91
C VAL A 173 -16.32 -5.51 -8.15
N VAL A 174 -15.91 -6.65 -8.70
CA VAL A 174 -16.57 -7.28 -9.85
C VAL A 174 -17.80 -8.05 -9.39
N ARG A 175 -17.66 -8.86 -8.33
CA ARG A 175 -18.76 -9.62 -7.72
C ARG A 175 -18.37 -10.15 -6.34
N THR A 176 -19.38 -10.52 -5.56
CA THR A 176 -19.24 -11.20 -4.27
C THR A 176 -20.03 -12.50 -4.25
N GLU A 177 -19.39 -13.59 -3.85
CA GLU A 177 -19.98 -14.94 -3.77
C GLU A 177 -19.73 -15.53 -2.37
N GLY A 178 -20.70 -15.36 -1.47
CA GLY A 178 -20.55 -15.77 -0.07
C GLY A 178 -19.37 -15.04 0.59
N ARG A 179 -18.29 -15.75 0.90
CA ARG A 179 -17.07 -15.17 1.51
C ARG A 179 -16.04 -14.68 0.48
N LYS A 180 -16.28 -14.89 -0.81
CA LYS A 180 -15.34 -14.56 -1.89
C LYS A 180 -15.67 -13.19 -2.47
N ILE A 181 -14.70 -12.29 -2.52
CA ILE A 181 -14.83 -10.96 -3.10
C ILE A 181 -13.85 -10.86 -4.25
N TYR A 182 -14.37 -10.79 -5.47
CA TYR A 182 -13.56 -10.69 -6.68
C TYR A 182 -13.45 -9.22 -7.06
N VAL A 183 -12.22 -8.76 -7.27
CA VAL A 183 -11.88 -7.36 -7.52
C VAL A 183 -10.96 -7.25 -8.72
N ASP A 184 -11.04 -6.12 -9.43
CA ASP A 184 -10.22 -5.81 -10.60
C ASP A 184 -9.50 -4.47 -10.43
N ILE A 185 -8.37 -4.31 -11.13
CA ILE A 185 -7.55 -3.08 -11.13
C ILE A 185 -6.95 -2.80 -12.50
N ARG A 186 -6.81 -1.51 -12.79
CA ARG A 186 -6.14 -0.96 -13.97
C ARG A 186 -5.12 0.11 -13.54
N LEU A 187 -3.96 0.08 -14.15
CA LEU A 187 -2.90 1.08 -14.04
C LEU A 187 -2.62 1.62 -15.44
N SER A 188 -2.82 2.92 -15.63
CA SER A 188 -2.73 3.57 -16.94
C SER A 188 -1.86 4.84 -16.90
N ASP A 189 -1.41 5.27 -18.06
CA ASP A 189 -0.85 6.59 -18.32
C ASP A 189 -1.65 7.25 -19.45
N GLY A 190 -2.58 8.12 -19.09
CA GLY A 190 -3.61 8.62 -20.01
C GLY A 190 -4.46 7.47 -20.56
N ASP A 191 -4.52 7.35 -21.88
CA ASP A 191 -5.27 6.29 -22.57
C ASP A 191 -4.53 4.94 -22.62
N ASP A 192 -3.25 4.92 -22.24
CA ASP A 192 -2.43 3.73 -22.33
C ASP A 192 -2.57 2.85 -21.08
N LEU A 193 -3.23 1.70 -21.25
CA LEU A 193 -3.25 0.66 -20.23
C LEU A 193 -1.86 0.02 -20.11
N LEU A 194 -1.23 0.19 -18.95
CA LEU A 194 0.13 -0.30 -18.70
C LEU A 194 0.13 -1.66 -18.00
N ALA A 195 -0.75 -1.83 -17.01
CA ALA A 195 -0.98 -3.11 -16.35
C ALA A 195 -2.43 -3.20 -15.90
N ASP A 196 -2.96 -4.42 -15.88
CA ASP A 196 -4.26 -4.72 -15.26
C ASP A 196 -4.17 -6.02 -14.47
N GLY A 197 -5.16 -6.28 -13.63
CA GLY A 197 -5.17 -7.47 -12.81
C GLY A 197 -6.50 -7.73 -12.16
N GLU A 198 -6.60 -8.92 -11.59
CA GLU A 198 -7.72 -9.33 -10.76
C GLU A 198 -7.20 -9.99 -9.48
N GLY A 199 -7.98 -9.88 -8.42
CA GLY A 199 -7.71 -10.53 -7.15
C GLY A 199 -8.96 -11.17 -6.59
N LEU A 200 -8.73 -12.16 -5.73
CA LEU A 200 -9.76 -12.72 -4.87
C LEU A 200 -9.38 -12.47 -3.43
N PHE A 201 -10.25 -11.80 -2.70
CA PHE A 201 -10.18 -11.67 -1.26
C PHE A 201 -11.21 -12.60 -0.62
N VAL A 202 -10.85 -13.20 0.50
CA VAL A 202 -11.74 -14.10 1.24
C VAL A 202 -11.95 -13.59 2.65
N LEU A 203 -13.21 -13.44 3.03
CA LEU A 203 -13.59 -13.08 4.40
C LEU A 203 -13.10 -14.12 5.40
N LEU A 204 -12.43 -13.66 6.45
CA LEU A 204 -11.88 -14.51 7.51
C LEU A 204 -13.00 -15.20 8.31
N LYS A 205 -12.74 -16.44 8.73
CA LYS A 205 -13.58 -17.13 9.73
C LYS A 205 -13.21 -16.68 11.13
N PRO A 206 -14.11 -16.85 12.12
CA PRO A 206 -13.74 -16.74 13.53
C PRO A 206 -12.47 -17.55 13.86
N GLY A 207 -11.52 -16.91 14.54
CA GLY A 207 -10.23 -17.46 14.96
C GLY A 207 -9.08 -17.38 13.95
N GLN A 208 -9.30 -16.94 12.70
CA GLN A 208 -8.24 -16.85 11.69
C GLN A 208 -7.51 -15.50 11.69
N PRO A 209 -6.16 -15.47 11.76
CA PRO A 209 -5.37 -14.24 11.74
C PRO A 209 -5.38 -13.51 10.39
#